data_AF-X1CDW2-F1
#
_entry.id   AF-X1CDW2-F1
#
_cell.length_a   1.000
_cell.length_b   1.000
_cell.length_c   1.000
_cell.angle_alpha   90.00
_cell.angle_beta   90.00
_cell.angle_gamma   90.00
#
_symmetry.space_group_name_H-M   'P 1'
#
loop_
_entity.id
_entity.type
_entity.pdbx_description
1 polymer ?
#
loop_
_entity_poly.entity_id
_entity_poly.type
_entity_poly.pdbx_seq_one_letter_code
_entity_poly.pdbx_strand_id
1 'polypeptide(L)' 'MNYLEKYHFWLENEYFDEKAKEELRALAGNEEEIKDRFYKDLEFGTGGLRGKIGMGTNRINIYTVSKATQGLADYLI' A
#
# COMPACT_ATOMS: atom_id res chain seq x y z
N MET A 1 1.27 -7.83 11.40
CA MET A 1 0.00 -8.05 10.67
C MET A 1 0.27 -8.94 9.48
N ASN A 2 -0.55 -9.97 9.28
CA ASN A 2 -0.56 -10.77 8.05
C ASN A 2 -1.14 -9.94 6.88
N TYR A 3 -1.07 -10.49 5.66
CA TYR A 3 -1.49 -9.76 4.45
C TYR A 3 -3.00 -9.47 4.40
N LEU A 4 -3.86 -10.36 4.93
CA LEU A 4 -5.31 -10.15 5.02
C LEU A 4 -5.64 -9.06 6.04
N GLU A 5 -4.99 -9.07 7.20
CA GLU A 5 -5.15 -8.01 8.20
C GLU A 5 -4.78 -6.64 7.63
N LYS A 6 -3.70 -6.55 6.84
CA LYS A 6 -3.33 -5.30 6.15
C LYS A 6 -4.38 -4.89 5.11
N TYR A 7 -4.92 -5.84 4.34
CA TYR A 7 -5.97 -5.58 3.37
C TYR A 7 -7.25 -5.07 4.04
N HIS A 8 -7.72 -5.72 5.10
CA HIS A 8 -8.89 -5.28 5.86
C HIS A 8 -8.65 -3.93 6.53
N PHE A 9 -7.46 -3.69 7.09
CA PHE A 9 -7.08 -2.38 7.62
C PHE A 9 -7.22 -1.26 6.58
N TRP A 10 -6.81 -1.50 5.33
CA TRP A 10 -6.99 -0.51 4.26
C TRP A 10 -8.47 -0.27 3.92
N LEU A 11 -9.32 -1.29 4.00
CA LEU A 11 -10.76 -1.17 3.73
C LEU A 11 -11.52 -0.45 4.84
N GLU A 12 -11.12 -0.67 6.09
CA GLU A 12 -11.85 -0.20 7.28
C GLU A 12 -11.36 1.17 7.77
N ASN A 13 -10.09 1.50 7.55
CA ASN A 13 -9.51 2.74 8.04
C ASN A 13 -10.00 3.96 7.23
N GLU A 14 -10.46 5.00 7.93
CA GLU A 14 -10.97 6.25 7.36
C GLU A 14 -9.92 7.10 6.64
N TYR A 15 -8.63 6.86 6.91
CA TYR A 15 -7.51 7.53 6.25
C TYR A 15 -7.46 7.28 4.74
N PHE A 16 -7.92 6.10 4.30
CA PHE A 16 -7.94 5.74 2.88
C PHE A 16 -9.24 6.20 2.24
N ASP A 17 -9.11 6.90 1.12
CA ASP A 17 -10.22 7.40 0.33
C ASP A 17 -11.08 6.29 -0.29
N GLU A 18 -12.32 6.64 -0.63
CA GLU A 18 -13.28 5.66 -1.14
C GLU A 18 -12.83 5.03 -2.45
N LYS A 19 -12.10 5.78 -3.30
CA LYS A 19 -11.53 5.24 -4.55
C LYS A 19 -10.50 4.15 -4.29
N ALA A 20 -9.61 4.32 -3.30
CA ALA A 20 -8.68 3.26 -2.93
C ALA A 20 -9.42 2.03 -2.41
N LYS A 21 -10.48 2.23 -1.61
CA LYS A 21 -11.31 1.14 -1.10
C LYS A 21 -12.06 0.42 -2.22
N GLU A 22 -12.61 1.14 -3.20
CA GLU A 22 -13.26 0.55 -4.37
C GLU A 22 -12.30 -0.32 -5.18
N GLU A 23 -11.07 0.14 -5.43
CA GLU A 23 -10.05 -0.65 -6.12
C GLU A 23 -9.75 -1.94 -5.35
N LEU A 24 -9.62 -1.85 -4.02
CA LEU A 24 -9.35 -3.00 -3.17
C LEU A 24 -10.53 -3.96 -3.10
N ARG A 25 -11.77 -3.47 -2.97
CA ARG A 25 -12.98 -4.31 -2.97
C ARG A 25 -13.17 -5.05 -4.29
N ALA A 26 -12.74 -4.47 -5.41
CA ALA A 26 -12.75 -5.14 -6.71
C ALA A 26 -11.84 -6.39 -6.78
N LEU A 27 -10.93 -6.55 -5.83
CA LEU A 27 -10.07 -7.74 -5.70
C LEU A 27 -10.71 -8.85 -4.85
N ALA A 28 -11.90 -8.63 -4.28
CA ALA A 28 -12.56 -9.62 -3.44
C ALA A 28 -12.71 -10.96 -4.18
N GLY A 29 -12.23 -12.04 -3.56
CA GLY A 29 -12.19 -13.38 -4.16
C GLY A 29 -10.91 -13.71 -4.94
N ASN A 30 -10.00 -12.75 -5.15
CA ASN A 30 -8.67 -12.98 -5.72
C ASN A 30 -7.59 -12.92 -4.63
N GLU A 31 -7.47 -14.01 -3.86
CA GLU A 31 -6.51 -14.09 -2.76
C GLU A 31 -5.04 -13.94 -3.20
N GLU A 32 -4.70 -14.39 -4.41
CA GLU A 32 -3.34 -14.29 -4.93
C GLU A 32 -2.93 -12.83 -5.16
N GLU A 33 -3.80 -12.03 -5.77
CA GLU A 33 -3.53 -10.60 -6.01
C GLU A 33 -3.56 -9.80 -4.71
N ILE A 34 -4.46 -10.12 -3.78
CA ILE A 34 -4.47 -9.51 -2.43
C ILE A 34 -3.15 -9.84 -1.72
N LYS A 35 -2.70 -11.10 -1.77
CA LYS A 35 -1.42 -11.49 -1.19
C LYS A 35 -0.28 -10.73 -1.86
N ASP A 36 -0.18 -10.67 -3.18
CA ASP A 36 0.89 -9.94 -3.89
C ASP A 36 0.93 -8.43 -3.54
N ARG A 37 -0.24 -7.83 -3.27
CA ARG A 37 -0.35 -6.42 -2.87
C ARG A 37 0.05 -6.15 -1.42
N PHE A 38 -0.09 -7.12 -0.51
CA PHE A 38 0.03 -6.88 0.93
C PHE A 38 1.06 -7.76 1.67
N TYR A 39 1.68 -8.74 1.02
CA TYR A 39 2.64 -9.64 1.67
C TYR A 39 3.91 -8.94 2.19
N LYS A 40 4.23 -7.78 1.63
CA LYS A 40 5.34 -6.94 2.08
C LYS A 40 5.03 -5.45 1.88
N ASP A 41 5.92 -4.62 2.38
CA ASP A 41 5.91 -3.19 2.07
C ASP A 41 6.83 -2.95 0.88
N LEU A 42 6.55 -1.90 0.10
CA LEU A 42 7.39 -1.49 -1.01
C LEU A 42 8.73 -0.97 -0.47
N GLU A 43 9.82 -1.56 -0.94
CA GLU A 43 11.17 -1.28 -0.43
C GLU A 43 11.92 -0.27 -1.30
N PHE A 44 12.75 0.53 -0.64
CA PHE A 44 13.64 1.48 -1.31
C PHE A 44 14.88 0.73 -1.83
N GLY A 45 15.02 0.63 -3.16
CA GLY A 45 16.18 0.01 -3.79
C GLY A 45 17.28 1.03 -4.11
N THR A 46 18.36 0.56 -4.75
CA THR A 46 19.46 1.42 -5.24
C THR A 46 19.01 2.53 -6.19
N GLY A 47 17.92 2.29 -6.94
CA GLY A 47 17.30 3.27 -7.84
C GLY A 47 16.03 3.92 -7.28
N GLY A 48 15.83 3.91 -5.95
CA GLY A 48 14.63 4.46 -5.32
C GLY A 48 13.47 3.48 -5.18
N LEU A 49 12.30 4.01 -4.82
CA LEU A 49 11.03 3.28 -4.76
C LEU A 49 10.53 2.95 -6.17
N ARG A 50 10.37 1.66 -6.45
CA ARG A 50 9.86 1.15 -7.73
C ARG A 50 8.96 -0.05 -7.49
N GLY A 51 7.81 -0.09 -8.14
CA GLY A 51 6.85 -1.18 -8.01
C GLY A 51 5.67 -1.02 -8.99
N LYS A 52 4.76 -2.01 -9.00
CA LYS A 52 3.51 -1.92 -9.76
C LYS A 52 2.63 -0.80 -9.20
N ILE A 53 1.93 -0.08 -10.06
CA ILE A 53 0.94 0.92 -9.64
C ILE A 53 -0.32 0.20 -9.15
N GLY A 54 -0.89 0.68 -8.04
CA GLY A 54 -2.16 0.20 -7.48
C GLY A 54 -2.23 0.35 -5.96
N MET A 55 -3.38 0.05 -5.36
CA MET A 55 -3.53 0.07 -3.90
C MET A 55 -2.92 -1.16 -3.25
N GLY A 56 -2.28 -0.94 -2.09
CA GLY A 56 -1.58 -1.96 -1.32
C GLY A 56 -0.21 -1.52 -0.84
N THR A 57 0.34 -2.23 0.14
CA THR A 57 1.63 -1.89 0.75
C THR A 57 2.81 -2.21 -0.17
N ASN A 58 2.69 -3.20 -1.04
CA ASN A 58 3.68 -3.59 -2.05
C ASN A 58 3.40 -2.96 -3.43
N ARG A 59 2.89 -1.73 -3.45
CA ARG A 59 2.54 -1.00 -4.67
C ARG A 59 2.99 0.46 -4.60
N ILE A 60 3.21 1.05 -5.77
CA ILE A 60 3.33 2.51 -5.93
C ILE A 60 1.92 3.08 -5.91
N ASN A 61 1.62 3.90 -4.90
CA ASN A 61 0.40 4.68 -4.79
C ASN A 61 0.66 5.94 -3.97
N ILE A 62 -0.36 6.80 -3.88
CA ILE A 62 -0.26 8.05 -3.14
C ILE A 62 0.17 7.81 -1.68
N TYR A 63 -0.36 6.79 -1.01
CA TYR A 63 -0.07 6.54 0.40
C TYR A 63 1.35 6.01 0.64
N THR A 64 1.88 5.15 -0.23
CA THR A 64 3.26 4.65 -0.10
C THR A 64 4.28 5.74 -0.42
N VAL A 65 3.98 6.61 -1.41
CA VAL A 65 4.80 7.79 -1.70
C VAL A 65 4.73 8.79 -0.55
N SER A 66 3.54 9.13 -0.05
CA SER A 66 3.36 10.03 1.10
C SER A 66 4.10 9.55 2.34
N LYS A 67 4.05 8.24 2.66
CA LYS A 67 4.79 7.65 3.77
C LYS A 67 6.30 7.84 3.62
N ALA A 68 6.83 7.62 2.41
CA ALA A 68 8.26 7.79 2.14
C ALA A 68 8.69 9.27 2.20
N THR A 69 7.87 10.18 1.64
CA THR A 69 8.11 11.63 1.72
C THR A 69 8.07 12.12 3.16
N GLN A 70 7.11 11.66 3.96
CA GLN A 70 7.05 11.99 5.39
C GLN A 70 8.28 11.48 6.13
N GLY A 71 8.67 10.23 5.91
CA GLY A 71 9.86 9.66 6.53
C GLY A 71 11.16 10.41 6.16
N LEU A 72 11.26 10.93 4.93
CA LEU A 72 12.37 11.79 4.53
C LEU A 72 12.31 13.15 5.24
N ALA A 73 11.14 13.77 5.37
CA ALA A 73 10.97 15.02 6.09
C ALA A 73 11.36 14.88 7.57
N ASP A 74 10.89 13.81 8.22
CA ASP A 74 11.20 13.49 9.62
C ASP A 74 12.68 13.18 9.85
N TYR A 75 13.40 12.68 8.84
CA TYR A 75 14.84 12.42 8.93
C TYR A 75 15.68 13.70 8.86
N LEU A 76 15.19 14.72 8.15
CA LEU A 76 15.92 15.97 7.91
C LEU A 76 15.72 17.03 9.01
N ILE A 77 14.67 16.91 9.83
CA ILE A 77 14.28 17.84 10.91
C ILE A 77 14.62 17.24 12.26
#